data_AF-A0AAW9HI51-F1
#
_entry.id   AF-A0AAW9HI51-F1
#
_cell.length_a   1.000
_cell.length_b   1.000
_cell.length_c   1.000
_cell.angle_alpha   90.00
_cell.angle_beta   90.00
_cell.angle_gamma   90.00
#
_symmetry.space_group_name_H-M   'P 1'
#
loop_
_entity.id
_entity.type
_entity.pdbx_description
1 polymer ?
#
loop_
_entity_poly.entity_id
_entity_poly.type
_entity_poly.pdbx_seq_one_letter_code
_entity_poly.pdbx_strand_id
1 'polypeptide(L)'
;MTQATKVFKTHGDQIALLCSRGMRIDDPAYARFVLERVNYYRLSGYWYSFRQPSDKKNQRLDDFVPGTSFHDVVEVYNFDERLRSAVFSCLTTIELALRSMLGHELGRIDPLIHLHPELLGPLAHQKNSRTAPSGQYLAWRARYDKELSGSREDFVEHHRRKYGGELPIWAGVEIMGWGLLTHLYELSPITVRNLIAARAGLTLVQFTSWIKTLNIMRNYSAHHARIFNRVFTLKPRFPKVGVHPELDVVRAAASRCFGQLTLIQYLLGVLNIGDRDLLPAVLATYPDVVTVPISHMGAPNKWQELTLWRQ
;
A
#
# COMPACT_ATOMS: atom_id res chain seq x y z
N MET A 1 -30.86 -18.09 2.24
CA MET A 1 -31.33 -17.76 0.89
C MET A 1 -30.41 -16.70 0.32
N THR A 2 -29.79 -16.96 -0.83
CA THR A 2 -29.00 -15.96 -1.55
C THR A 2 -29.94 -14.87 -2.07
N GLN A 3 -29.60 -13.60 -1.84
CA GLN A 3 -30.34 -12.50 -2.45
C GLN A 3 -30.13 -12.50 -3.97
N ALA A 4 -31.19 -12.16 -4.70
CA ALA A 4 -31.10 -11.95 -6.15
C ALA A 4 -30.15 -10.79 -6.48
N THR A 5 -29.54 -10.85 -7.66
CA THR A 5 -28.65 -9.79 -8.16
C THR A 5 -29.37 -8.45 -8.21
N LYS A 6 -28.67 -7.37 -7.86
CA LYS A 6 -29.23 -6.01 -7.87
C LYS A 6 -29.66 -5.62 -9.28
N VAL A 7 -30.88 -5.12 -9.41
CA VAL A 7 -31.44 -4.60 -10.66
C VAL A 7 -30.74 -3.30 -11.07
N PHE A 8 -30.57 -3.09 -12.37
CA PHE A 8 -30.03 -1.85 -12.93
C PHE A 8 -30.85 -0.63 -12.49
N LYS A 9 -30.17 0.51 -12.29
CA LYS A 9 -30.76 1.80 -11.94
C LYS A 9 -30.10 2.88 -12.78
N THR A 10 -30.90 3.75 -13.39
CA THR A 10 -30.40 4.94 -14.08
C THR A 10 -29.76 5.90 -13.08
N HIS A 11 -28.99 6.89 -13.54
CA HIS A 11 -28.43 7.91 -12.63
C HIS A 11 -29.53 8.66 -11.86
N GLY A 12 -30.68 8.92 -12.48
CA GLY A 12 -31.85 9.50 -11.81
C GLY A 12 -32.39 8.60 -10.69
N ASP A 13 -32.55 7.31 -10.96
CA ASP A 13 -33.00 6.34 -9.94
C ASP A 13 -31.99 6.18 -8.80
N GLN A 14 -30.69 6.29 -9.10
CA GLN A 14 -29.64 6.26 -8.10
C GLN A 14 -29.69 7.49 -7.19
N ILE A 15 -29.87 8.69 -7.75
CA ILE A 15 -30.04 9.93 -6.99
C ILE A 15 -31.29 9.85 -6.12
N ALA A 16 -32.42 9.44 -6.69
CA ALA A 16 -33.68 9.27 -5.94
C ALA A 16 -33.52 8.29 -4.77
N LEU A 17 -32.80 7.18 -4.97
CA LEU A 17 -32.50 6.20 -3.91
C LEU A 17 -31.61 6.78 -2.81
N LEU A 18 -30.63 7.63 -3.13
CA LEU A 18 -29.78 8.28 -2.14
C LEU A 18 -30.61 9.26 -1.29
N CYS A 19 -31.46 10.08 -1.94
CA CYS A 19 -32.38 10.98 -1.25
C CYS A 19 -33.37 10.22 -0.36
N SER A 20 -33.94 9.11 -0.83
CA SER A 20 -34.90 8.32 -0.06
C SER A 20 -34.30 7.69 1.20
N ARG A 21 -32.96 7.55 1.25
CA ARG A 21 -32.19 7.05 2.41
C ARG A 21 -31.70 8.18 3.32
N GLY A 22 -32.07 9.43 3.05
CA GLY A 22 -31.73 10.59 3.87
C GLY A 22 -30.45 11.33 3.49
N MET A 23 -29.87 11.10 2.30
CA MET A 23 -28.75 11.91 1.81
C MET A 23 -29.26 13.23 1.22
N ARG A 24 -28.73 14.37 1.69
CA ARG A 24 -29.02 15.68 1.10
C ARG A 24 -28.28 15.84 -0.22
N ILE A 25 -29.02 16.15 -1.29
CA ILE A 25 -28.48 16.46 -2.62
C ILE A 25 -29.00 17.83 -3.02
N ASP A 26 -28.16 18.86 -2.84
CA ASP A 26 -28.52 20.25 -3.08
C ASP A 26 -28.54 20.58 -4.59
N ASP A 27 -27.68 19.95 -5.38
CA ASP A 27 -27.62 20.07 -6.84
C ASP A 27 -27.70 18.67 -7.51
N PRO A 28 -28.89 18.26 -8.00
CA PRO A 28 -29.07 17.00 -8.71
C PRO A 28 -28.28 16.90 -10.03
N ALA A 29 -28.01 18.03 -10.70
CA ALA A 29 -27.24 18.03 -11.94
C ALA A 29 -25.76 17.75 -11.65
N TYR A 30 -25.21 18.35 -10.59
CA TYR A 30 -23.88 18.01 -10.10
C TYR A 30 -23.78 16.54 -9.66
N ALA A 31 -24.76 16.04 -8.91
CA ALA A 31 -24.77 14.63 -8.49
C ALA A 31 -24.76 13.67 -9.68
N ARG A 32 -25.54 13.99 -10.73
CA ARG A 32 -25.54 13.23 -11.98
C ARG A 32 -24.19 13.29 -12.69
N PHE A 33 -23.61 14.48 -12.86
CA PHE A 33 -22.30 14.66 -13.47
C PHE A 33 -21.21 13.83 -12.77
N VAL A 34 -21.24 13.79 -11.43
CA VAL A 34 -20.32 12.96 -10.64
C VAL A 34 -20.58 11.47 -10.88
N LEU A 35 -21.84 11.00 -10.85
CA LEU A 35 -22.17 9.59 -11.04
C LEU A 35 -21.89 9.06 -12.45
N GLU A 36 -21.92 9.94 -13.46
CA GLU A 36 -21.52 9.61 -14.84
C GLU A 36 -20.01 9.36 -14.96
N ARG A 37 -19.19 9.99 -14.11
CA ARG A 37 -17.72 9.85 -14.11
C ARG A 37 -17.22 8.83 -13.08
N VAL A 38 -17.87 8.77 -11.94
CA VAL A 38 -17.51 7.93 -10.80
C VAL A 38 -18.65 6.96 -10.53
N ASN A 39 -18.42 5.70 -10.91
CA ASN A 39 -19.40 4.64 -10.76
C ASN A 39 -20.04 4.61 -9.35
N TYR A 40 -21.37 4.49 -9.27
CA TYR A 40 -22.13 4.43 -8.03
C TYR A 40 -21.53 3.46 -6.99
N TYR A 41 -21.09 2.28 -7.43
CA TYR A 41 -20.50 1.28 -6.53
C TYR A 41 -19.18 1.75 -5.92
N ARG A 42 -18.36 2.49 -6.68
CA ARG A 42 -17.12 3.09 -6.19
C ARG A 42 -17.42 4.14 -5.12
N LEU A 43 -18.33 5.08 -5.38
CA LEU A 43 -18.75 6.08 -4.39
C LEU A 43 -19.41 5.43 -3.18
N SER A 44 -20.04 4.27 -3.35
CA SER A 44 -20.64 3.53 -2.24
C SER A 44 -19.69 3.07 -1.16
N GLY A 45 -18.41 2.90 -1.50
CA GLY A 45 -17.38 2.72 -0.51
C GLY A 45 -17.23 3.92 0.41
N TYR A 46 -17.45 5.15 -0.05
CA TYR A 46 -17.19 6.36 0.72
C TYR A 46 -18.39 6.72 1.60
N TRP A 47 -19.60 6.78 1.03
CA TRP A 47 -20.81 7.05 1.80
C TRP A 47 -21.17 5.94 2.79
N TYR A 48 -20.56 4.75 2.71
CA TYR A 48 -20.71 3.72 3.73
C TYR A 48 -20.39 4.25 5.13
N SER A 49 -19.38 5.13 5.27
CA SER A 49 -19.00 5.72 6.56
C SER A 49 -20.00 6.75 7.09
N PHE A 50 -20.92 7.22 6.24
CA PHE A 50 -21.95 8.22 6.54
C PHE A 50 -23.30 7.58 6.90
N ARG A 51 -23.42 6.25 6.79
CA ARG A 51 -24.63 5.52 7.16
C ARG A 51 -24.79 5.42 8.66
N GLN A 52 -26.03 5.36 9.15
CA GLN A 52 -26.31 5.21 10.57
C GLN A 52 -25.69 3.90 11.12
N PRO A 53 -25.11 3.93 12.32
CA PRO A 53 -24.63 2.71 12.97
C PRO A 53 -25.81 1.75 13.23
N SER A 54 -25.57 0.46 13.10
CA SER A 54 -26.50 -0.57 13.55
C SER A 54 -26.10 -1.06 14.95
N ASP A 55 -27.05 -1.61 15.71
CA ASP A 55 -26.79 -2.30 16.99
C ASP A 55 -25.82 -3.48 16.84
N LYS A 56 -25.71 -4.04 15.62
CA LYS A 56 -24.74 -5.09 15.32
C LYS A 56 -23.36 -4.49 15.08
N LYS A 57 -22.36 -5.00 15.79
CA LYS A 57 -20.95 -4.59 15.66
C LYS A 57 -20.50 -4.63 14.20
N ASN A 58 -19.88 -3.53 13.76
CA ASN A 58 -19.37 -3.33 12.39
C ASN A 58 -20.43 -3.42 11.27
N GLN A 59 -21.72 -3.22 11.59
CA GLN A 59 -22.77 -3.06 10.59
C GLN A 59 -23.30 -1.63 10.62
N ARG A 60 -23.71 -1.17 9.44
CA ARG A 60 -24.36 0.12 9.26
C ARG A 60 -25.66 -0.10 8.52
N LEU A 61 -26.67 0.67 8.87
CA LEU A 61 -27.97 0.68 8.23
C LEU A 61 -27.86 1.22 6.80
N ASP A 62 -28.95 1.13 6.04
CA ASP A 62 -28.98 1.70 4.69
C ASP A 62 -29.21 3.22 4.70
N ASP A 63 -29.80 3.74 5.77
CA ASP A 63 -30.09 5.17 5.98
C ASP A 63 -28.85 5.95 6.41
N PHE A 64 -28.80 7.22 6.01
CA PHE A 64 -27.70 8.13 6.30
C PHE A 64 -27.88 8.83 7.66
N VAL A 65 -26.76 9.19 8.29
CA VAL A 65 -26.77 10.06 9.47
C VAL A 65 -27.38 11.41 9.07
N PRO A 66 -28.33 11.98 9.85
CA PRO A 66 -28.94 13.27 9.54
C PRO A 66 -27.89 14.35 9.25
N GLY A 67 -28.12 15.13 8.19
CA GLY A 67 -27.18 16.17 7.74
C GLY A 67 -26.11 15.70 6.76
N THR A 68 -26.00 14.39 6.46
CA THR A 68 -25.11 13.88 5.42
C THR A 68 -25.46 14.49 4.06
N SER A 69 -24.51 15.19 3.43
CA SER A 69 -24.66 15.67 2.06
C SER A 69 -23.87 14.82 1.06
N PHE A 70 -24.35 14.78 -0.19
CA PHE A 70 -23.61 14.16 -1.29
C PHE A 70 -22.28 14.88 -1.55
N HIS A 71 -22.24 16.19 -1.35
CA HIS A 71 -21.02 16.99 -1.45
C HIS A 71 -19.93 16.49 -0.47
N ASP A 72 -20.26 16.26 0.81
CA ASP A 72 -19.30 15.76 1.81
C ASP A 72 -18.70 14.41 1.41
N VAL A 73 -19.54 13.52 0.85
CA VAL A 73 -19.07 12.22 0.36
C VAL A 73 -18.07 12.40 -0.79
N VAL A 74 -18.37 13.30 -1.73
CA VAL A 74 -17.51 13.58 -2.87
C VAL A 74 -16.20 14.21 -2.41
N GLU A 75 -16.21 15.09 -1.40
CA GLU A 75 -14.98 15.66 -0.84
C GLU A 75 -14.09 14.61 -0.16
N VAL A 76 -14.67 13.65 0.57
CA VAL A 76 -13.90 12.51 1.11
C VAL A 76 -13.34 11.63 -0.02
N TYR A 77 -14.08 11.44 -1.11
CA TYR A 77 -13.60 10.74 -2.31
C TYR A 77 -12.41 11.48 -2.96
N ASN A 78 -12.54 12.79 -3.18
CA ASN A 78 -11.50 13.64 -3.79
C ASN A 78 -10.24 13.68 -2.91
N PHE A 79 -10.41 13.74 -1.59
CA PHE A 79 -9.32 13.60 -0.64
C PHE A 79 -8.60 12.24 -0.77
N ASP A 80 -9.33 11.11 -0.77
CA ASP A 80 -8.72 9.79 -0.92
C ASP A 80 -8.01 9.63 -2.26
N GLU A 81 -8.50 10.27 -3.32
CA GLU A 81 -7.81 10.30 -4.61
C GLU A 81 -6.44 10.96 -4.51
N ARG A 82 -6.38 12.17 -3.93
CA ARG A 82 -5.10 12.87 -3.67
C ARG A 82 -4.19 12.04 -2.76
N LEU A 83 -4.75 11.41 -1.73
CA LEU A 83 -4.00 10.55 -0.81
C LEU A 83 -3.41 9.32 -1.52
N ARG A 84 -4.18 8.64 -2.38
CA ARG A 84 -3.68 7.49 -3.16
C ARG A 84 -2.53 7.88 -4.06
N SER A 85 -2.61 9.02 -4.73
CA SER A 85 -1.54 9.53 -5.59
C SER A 85 -0.27 9.84 -4.80
N ALA A 86 -0.40 10.52 -3.66
CA ALA A 86 0.72 10.83 -2.78
C ALA A 86 1.38 9.57 -2.21
N VAL A 87 0.57 8.63 -1.70
CA VAL A 87 1.03 7.34 -1.18
C VAL A 87 1.77 6.55 -2.26
N PHE A 88 1.24 6.51 -3.48
CA PHE A 88 1.90 5.83 -4.60
C PHE A 88 3.26 6.45 -4.91
N SER A 89 3.36 7.78 -4.95
CA SER A 89 4.62 8.51 -5.16
C SER A 89 5.67 8.21 -4.08
N CYS A 90 5.29 8.31 -2.81
CA CYS A 90 6.18 7.98 -1.69
C CYS A 90 6.65 6.52 -1.73
N LEU A 91 5.73 5.58 -1.99
CA LEU A 91 6.05 4.16 -2.08
C LEU A 91 6.97 3.87 -3.27
N THR A 92 6.76 4.48 -4.44
CA THR A 92 7.69 4.34 -5.58
C THR A 92 9.13 4.67 -5.17
N THR A 93 9.33 5.72 -4.38
CA THR A 93 10.66 6.10 -3.88
C THR A 93 11.27 5.02 -2.97
N ILE A 94 10.47 4.45 -2.07
CA ILE A 94 10.90 3.33 -1.20
C ILE A 94 11.19 2.07 -2.04
N GLU A 95 10.41 1.79 -3.08
CA GLU A 95 10.60 0.65 -3.98
C GLU A 95 11.94 0.75 -4.72
N LEU A 96 12.26 1.94 -5.25
CA LEU A 96 13.54 2.22 -5.91
C LEU A 96 14.73 2.07 -4.94
N ALA A 97 14.60 2.57 -3.70
CA ALA A 97 15.61 2.36 -2.68
C ALA A 97 15.81 0.86 -2.39
N LEU A 98 14.73 0.08 -2.29
CA LEU A 98 14.81 -1.36 -2.08
C LEU A 98 15.50 -2.08 -3.26
N ARG A 99 15.20 -1.70 -4.52
CA ARG A 99 15.89 -2.21 -5.71
C ARG A 99 17.39 -1.97 -5.62
N SER A 100 17.78 -0.72 -5.39
CA SER A 100 19.19 -0.32 -5.30
C SER A 100 19.91 -1.09 -4.19
N MET A 101 19.32 -1.17 -3.01
CA MET A 101 19.90 -1.91 -1.88
C MET A 101 20.05 -3.40 -2.18
N LEU A 102 19.01 -4.06 -2.71
CA LEU A 102 19.10 -5.48 -3.06
C LEU A 102 20.11 -5.74 -4.17
N GLY A 103 20.05 -4.98 -5.26
CA GLY A 103 20.93 -5.12 -6.41
C GLY A 103 22.41 -4.95 -6.02
N HIS A 104 22.70 -3.95 -5.19
CA HIS A 104 24.06 -3.71 -4.70
C HIS A 104 24.55 -4.81 -3.75
N GLU A 105 23.79 -5.10 -2.68
CA GLU A 105 24.27 -6.02 -1.64
C GLU A 105 24.35 -7.47 -2.12
N LEU A 106 23.44 -7.89 -3.01
CA LEU A 106 23.50 -9.20 -3.64
C LEU A 106 24.61 -9.25 -4.70
N GLY A 107 24.76 -8.21 -5.53
CA GLY A 107 25.76 -8.16 -6.59
C GLY A 107 27.21 -8.14 -6.08
N ARG A 108 27.43 -7.68 -4.85
CA ARG A 108 28.73 -7.79 -4.16
C ARG A 108 29.15 -9.23 -3.86
N ILE A 109 28.20 -10.16 -3.78
CA ILE A 109 28.46 -11.58 -3.50
C ILE A 109 28.70 -12.31 -4.82
N ASP A 110 27.74 -12.21 -5.74
CA ASP A 110 27.84 -12.81 -7.07
C ASP A 110 26.87 -12.08 -8.04
N PRO A 111 27.27 -11.79 -9.28
CA PRO A 111 26.41 -11.10 -10.25
C PRO A 111 25.09 -11.80 -10.54
N LEU A 112 25.06 -13.13 -10.45
CA LEU A 112 23.92 -13.99 -10.79
C LEU A 112 23.36 -14.72 -9.56
N ILE A 113 23.67 -14.27 -8.35
CA ILE A 113 23.23 -14.89 -7.09
C ILE A 113 21.73 -15.25 -7.04
N HIS A 114 20.86 -14.47 -7.66
CA HIS A 114 19.41 -14.74 -7.73
C HIS A 114 19.05 -15.93 -8.62
N LEU A 115 19.97 -16.41 -9.46
CA LEU A 115 19.87 -17.64 -10.25
C LEU A 115 20.44 -18.86 -9.51
N HIS A 116 21.21 -18.64 -8.45
CA HIS A 116 22.02 -19.63 -7.74
C HIS A 116 21.46 -19.85 -6.32
N PRO A 117 20.50 -20.76 -6.12
CA PRO A 117 19.87 -20.95 -4.82
C PRO A 117 20.88 -21.25 -3.71
N GLU A 118 21.96 -21.98 -3.99
CA GLU A 118 23.07 -22.31 -3.07
C GLU A 118 23.77 -21.10 -2.46
N LEU A 119 23.74 -19.95 -3.13
CA LEU A 119 24.30 -18.69 -2.65
C LEU A 119 23.27 -17.85 -1.86
N LEU A 120 22.00 -18.24 -1.88
CA LEU A 120 20.90 -17.56 -1.18
C LEU A 120 20.72 -18.08 0.27
N GLY A 121 19.81 -17.43 1.00
CA GLY A 121 19.50 -17.76 2.38
C GLY A 121 18.69 -19.06 2.55
N PRO A 122 18.44 -19.50 3.80
CA PRO A 122 17.82 -20.79 4.10
C PRO A 122 16.44 -21.02 3.45
N LEU A 123 15.69 -19.95 3.12
CA LEU A 123 14.40 -20.08 2.46
C LEU A 123 14.50 -20.49 0.98
N ALA A 124 15.68 -20.34 0.37
CA ALA A 124 15.92 -20.83 -0.99
C ALA A 124 16.14 -22.34 -1.06
N HIS A 125 16.29 -23.00 0.09
CA HIS A 125 16.70 -24.40 0.23
C HIS A 125 15.61 -25.29 0.79
N GLN A 126 15.66 -26.57 0.43
CA GLN A 126 14.91 -27.59 1.15
C GLN A 126 15.54 -27.81 2.53
N LYS A 127 14.73 -28.16 3.54
CA LYS A 127 15.21 -28.31 4.93
C LYS A 127 16.38 -29.31 5.07
N ASN A 128 16.43 -30.31 4.20
CA ASN A 128 17.39 -31.41 4.27
C ASN A 128 18.50 -31.31 3.19
N SER A 129 18.55 -30.24 2.40
CA SER A 129 19.58 -30.06 1.37
C SER A 129 19.87 -28.58 1.10
N ARG A 130 21.14 -28.20 1.15
CA ARG A 130 21.64 -26.85 0.86
C ARG A 130 21.83 -26.56 -0.63
N THR A 131 21.62 -27.55 -1.48
CA THR A 131 21.75 -27.40 -2.94
C THR A 131 20.42 -27.60 -3.65
N ALA A 132 19.47 -28.30 -3.03
CA ALA A 132 18.15 -28.51 -3.60
C ALA A 132 17.28 -27.26 -3.42
N PRO A 133 16.77 -26.66 -4.51
CA PRO A 133 15.94 -25.48 -4.43
C PRO A 133 14.61 -25.78 -3.71
N SER A 134 14.16 -24.82 -2.92
CA SER A 134 12.86 -24.87 -2.26
C SER A 134 11.73 -24.55 -3.25
N GLY A 135 10.50 -24.99 -2.93
CA GLY A 135 9.31 -24.59 -3.69
C GLY A 135 9.07 -23.08 -3.71
N GLN A 136 9.52 -22.35 -2.67
CA GLN A 136 9.44 -20.88 -2.63
C GLN A 136 10.40 -20.25 -3.63
N TYR A 137 11.63 -20.75 -3.73
CA TYR A 137 12.59 -20.31 -4.73
C TYR A 137 12.07 -20.62 -6.14
N LEU A 138 11.59 -21.83 -6.41
CA LEU A 138 11.07 -22.21 -7.72
C LEU A 138 9.86 -21.34 -8.15
N ALA A 139 8.95 -21.05 -7.22
CA ALA A 139 7.81 -20.16 -7.49
C ALA A 139 8.24 -18.69 -7.70
N TRP A 140 9.29 -18.24 -7.02
CA TRP A 140 9.90 -16.93 -7.28
C TRP A 140 10.57 -16.90 -8.66
N ARG A 141 11.37 -17.94 -8.96
CA ARG A 141 12.11 -18.11 -10.21
C ARG A 141 11.18 -18.09 -11.41
N ALA A 142 10.10 -18.86 -11.38
CA ALA A 142 9.11 -18.89 -12.47
C ALA A 142 8.47 -17.52 -12.73
N ARG A 143 8.24 -16.71 -11.68
CA ARG A 143 7.75 -15.34 -11.82
C ARG A 143 8.81 -14.41 -12.40
N TYR A 144 10.05 -14.50 -11.94
CA TYR A 144 11.17 -13.74 -12.50
C TYR A 144 11.38 -14.04 -13.99
N ASP A 145 11.39 -15.32 -14.38
CA ASP A 145 11.56 -15.74 -15.77
C ASP A 145 10.42 -15.25 -16.66
N LYS A 146 9.20 -15.15 -16.12
CA LYS A 146 8.05 -14.54 -16.81
C LYS A 146 8.23 -13.04 -17.04
N GLU A 147 8.67 -12.29 -16.03
CA GLU A 147 8.97 -10.85 -16.19
C GLU A 147 10.14 -10.65 -17.17
N LEU A 148 11.19 -11.47 -17.05
CA LEU A 148 12.36 -11.39 -17.92
C LEU A 148 12.01 -11.68 -19.37
N SER A 149 11.23 -12.72 -19.66
CA SER A 149 10.81 -13.07 -21.03
C SER A 149 9.80 -12.08 -21.61
N GLY A 150 8.94 -11.50 -20.78
CA GLY A 150 7.95 -10.49 -21.19
C GLY A 150 8.52 -9.08 -21.37
N SER A 151 9.69 -8.79 -20.78
CA SER A 151 10.27 -7.44 -20.82
C SER A 151 10.72 -7.02 -22.23
N ARG A 152 10.47 -5.75 -22.54
CA ARG A 152 10.87 -5.07 -23.78
C ARG A 152 11.82 -3.90 -23.54
N GLU A 153 12.37 -3.82 -22.34
CA GLU A 153 13.33 -2.78 -21.97
C GLU A 153 14.63 -2.92 -22.77
N ASP A 154 15.21 -1.80 -23.20
CA ASP A 154 16.40 -1.78 -24.06
C ASP A 154 17.59 -2.52 -23.42
N PHE A 155 17.77 -2.38 -22.10
CA PHE A 155 18.85 -3.07 -21.38
C PHE A 155 18.66 -4.59 -21.36
N VAL A 156 17.40 -5.07 -21.37
CA VAL A 156 17.10 -6.50 -21.41
C VAL A 156 17.39 -7.05 -22.80
N GLU A 157 16.96 -6.36 -23.86
CA GLU A 157 17.29 -6.73 -25.24
C GLU A 157 18.80 -6.74 -25.49
N HIS A 158 19.53 -5.77 -24.94
CA HIS A 158 20.99 -5.75 -25.00
C HIS A 158 21.61 -7.02 -24.37
N HIS A 159 21.13 -7.43 -23.19
CA HIS A 159 21.66 -8.63 -22.52
C HIS A 159 21.27 -9.94 -23.22
N ARG A 160 20.07 -10.01 -23.83
CA ARG A 160 19.68 -11.15 -24.68
C ARG A 160 20.65 -11.33 -25.85
N ARG A 161 21.02 -10.24 -26.52
CA ARG A 161 21.90 -10.29 -27.69
C ARG A 161 23.36 -10.57 -27.34
N LYS A 162 23.85 -10.02 -26.22
CA LYS A 162 25.29 -10.01 -25.91
C LYS A 162 25.73 -10.99 -24.81
N TYR A 163 24.84 -11.34 -23.88
CA TYR A 163 25.18 -12.07 -22.64
C TYR A 163 24.26 -13.27 -22.38
N GLY A 164 23.69 -13.87 -23.43
CA GLY A 164 22.86 -15.07 -23.30
C GLY A 164 21.50 -14.85 -22.62
N GLY A 165 21.10 -13.60 -22.37
CA GLY A 165 19.82 -13.25 -21.77
C GLY A 165 19.79 -13.25 -20.24
N GLU A 166 20.89 -13.60 -19.58
CA GLU A 166 21.00 -13.49 -18.13
C GLU A 166 21.29 -12.05 -17.72
N LEU A 167 20.51 -11.55 -16.75
CA LEU A 167 20.73 -10.23 -16.18
C LEU A 167 21.54 -10.36 -14.90
N PRO A 168 22.61 -9.57 -14.72
CA PRO A 168 23.20 -9.43 -13.40
C PRO A 168 22.16 -8.83 -12.43
N ILE A 169 22.24 -9.15 -11.15
CA ILE A 169 21.21 -8.85 -10.16
C ILE A 169 20.86 -7.36 -10.05
N TRP A 170 21.83 -6.46 -10.22
CA TRP A 170 21.58 -5.01 -10.22
C TRP A 170 20.79 -4.53 -11.44
N ALA A 171 20.80 -5.25 -12.56
CA ALA A 171 19.89 -5.03 -13.68
C ALA A 171 18.60 -5.84 -13.51
N GLY A 172 18.69 -7.04 -12.95
CA GLY A 172 17.56 -7.92 -12.70
C GLY A 172 16.50 -7.29 -11.78
N VAL A 173 16.90 -6.51 -10.77
CA VAL A 173 15.96 -5.83 -9.86
C VAL A 173 15.09 -4.78 -10.56
N GLU A 174 15.51 -4.23 -11.70
CA GLU A 174 14.77 -3.18 -12.42
C GLU A 174 13.52 -3.74 -13.12
N ILE A 175 13.53 -5.01 -13.54
CA ILE A 175 12.34 -5.67 -14.08
C ILE A 175 11.42 -6.25 -12.99
N MET A 176 11.83 -6.21 -11.71
CA MET A 176 11.03 -6.76 -10.62
C MET A 176 10.08 -5.71 -10.06
N GLY A 177 8.78 -6.03 -9.98
CA GLY A 177 7.83 -5.29 -9.16
C GLY A 177 8.02 -5.54 -7.65
N TRP A 178 7.46 -4.67 -6.81
CA TRP A 178 7.53 -4.75 -5.34
C TRP A 178 7.37 -6.15 -4.75
N GLY A 179 6.37 -6.91 -5.23
CA GLY A 179 6.11 -8.27 -4.73
C GLY A 179 7.28 -9.23 -4.97
N LEU A 180 7.89 -9.17 -6.15
CA LEU A 180 9.02 -10.03 -6.52
C LEU A 180 10.29 -9.62 -5.76
N LEU A 181 10.51 -8.32 -5.55
CA LEU A 181 11.57 -7.78 -4.70
C LEU A 181 11.42 -8.21 -3.24
N THR A 182 10.21 -8.15 -2.70
CA THR A 182 9.93 -8.58 -1.32
C THR A 182 10.27 -10.04 -1.13
N HIS A 183 9.91 -10.90 -2.08
CA HIS A 183 10.25 -12.32 -2.02
C HIS A 183 11.74 -12.59 -2.22
N LEU A 184 12.40 -11.88 -3.13
CA LEU A 184 13.86 -11.97 -3.29
C LEU A 184 14.57 -11.58 -2.00
N TYR A 185 14.14 -10.50 -1.33
CA TYR A 185 14.66 -10.10 -0.03
C TYR A 185 14.48 -11.22 1.02
N GLU A 186 13.33 -11.92 1.04
CA GLU A 186 13.14 -13.05 1.96
C GLU A 186 14.08 -14.23 1.66
N LEU A 187 14.30 -14.51 0.37
CA LEU A 187 15.20 -15.56 -0.11
C LEU A 187 16.68 -15.20 0.10
N SER A 188 17.02 -13.92 0.21
CA SER A 188 18.41 -13.43 0.33
C SER A 188 19.14 -13.95 1.58
N PRO A 189 20.48 -13.98 1.57
CA PRO A 189 21.29 -14.32 2.75
C PRO A 189 20.90 -13.50 3.97
N ILE A 190 20.94 -14.12 5.16
CA ILE A 190 20.56 -13.45 6.43
C ILE A 190 21.40 -12.20 6.68
N THR A 191 22.68 -12.23 6.29
CA THR A 191 23.61 -11.10 6.37
C THR A 191 23.13 -9.90 5.56
N VAL A 192 22.79 -10.11 4.28
CA VAL A 192 22.23 -9.09 3.38
C VAL A 192 20.92 -8.54 3.94
N ARG A 193 20.03 -9.44 4.40
CA ARG A 193 18.75 -9.03 4.97
C ARG A 193 18.91 -8.13 6.19
N ASN A 194 19.80 -8.50 7.11
CA ASN A 194 20.10 -7.69 8.29
C ASN A 194 20.70 -6.34 7.91
N LEU A 195 21.62 -6.30 6.95
CA LEU A 195 22.25 -5.06 6.52
C LEU A 195 21.24 -4.07 5.93
N ILE A 196 20.35 -4.55 5.06
CA ILE A 196 19.27 -3.72 4.48
C ILE A 196 18.28 -3.26 5.57
N ALA A 197 17.85 -4.16 6.45
CA ALA A 197 16.93 -3.80 7.53
C ALA A 197 17.54 -2.77 8.50
N ALA A 198 18.84 -2.89 8.79
CA ALA A 198 19.57 -1.98 9.67
C ALA A 198 19.62 -0.55 9.11
N ARG A 199 19.66 -0.36 7.78
CA ARG A 199 19.54 0.98 7.16
C ARG A 199 18.22 1.67 7.49
N ALA A 200 17.16 0.89 7.73
CA ALA A 200 15.88 1.41 8.18
C ALA A 200 15.75 1.48 9.71
N GLY A 201 16.79 1.16 10.48
CA GLY A 201 16.72 1.07 11.94
C GLY A 201 15.82 -0.07 12.44
N LEU A 202 15.62 -1.12 11.63
CA LEU A 202 14.71 -2.24 11.89
C LEU A 202 15.46 -3.58 11.89
N THR A 203 14.89 -4.57 12.59
CA THR A 203 15.32 -5.97 12.45
C THR A 203 14.83 -6.56 11.11
N LEU A 204 15.49 -7.62 10.63
CA LEU A 204 15.07 -8.30 9.39
C LEU A 204 13.58 -8.71 9.41
N VAL A 205 13.08 -9.11 10.59
CA VAL A 205 11.70 -9.57 10.80
C VAL A 205 10.70 -8.41 10.72
N GLN A 206 11.06 -7.25 11.29
CA GLN A 206 10.25 -6.03 11.19
C GLN A 206 10.24 -5.51 9.76
N PHE A 207 11.41 -5.38 9.14
CA PHE A 207 11.52 -4.87 7.77
C PHE A 207 10.77 -5.77 6.78
N THR A 208 10.92 -7.11 6.84
CA THR A 208 10.11 -8.05 6.04
C THR A 208 8.61 -7.82 6.24
N SER A 209 8.18 -7.63 7.49
CA SER A 209 6.77 -7.37 7.79
C SER A 209 6.29 -6.05 7.19
N TRP A 210 7.11 -5.01 7.19
CA TRP A 210 6.74 -3.68 6.69
C TRP A 210 6.64 -3.67 5.18
N ILE A 211 7.64 -4.17 4.46
CA ILE A 211 7.59 -4.19 2.98
C ILE A 211 6.42 -5.04 2.47
N LYS A 212 6.02 -6.09 3.19
CA LYS A 212 4.80 -6.87 2.87
C LYS A 212 3.52 -6.07 3.06
N THR A 213 3.38 -5.36 4.17
CA THR A 213 2.18 -4.57 4.43
C THR A 213 2.09 -3.37 3.49
N LEU A 214 3.21 -2.69 3.24
CA LEU A 214 3.28 -1.55 2.31
C LEU A 214 3.02 -1.97 0.86
N ASN A 215 3.38 -3.19 0.44
CA ASN A 215 2.98 -3.73 -0.87
C ASN A 215 1.45 -3.73 -1.05
N ILE A 216 0.68 -4.07 -0.01
CA ILE A 216 -0.79 -4.03 -0.07
C ILE A 216 -1.28 -2.60 -0.30
N MET A 217 -0.69 -1.64 0.41
CA MET A 217 -1.04 -0.23 0.26
C MET A 217 -0.65 0.33 -1.12
N ARG A 218 0.52 -0.06 -1.63
CA ARG A 218 0.99 0.24 -2.99
C ARG A 218 -0.01 -0.28 -4.03
N ASN A 219 -0.42 -1.54 -3.91
CA ASN A 219 -1.36 -2.16 -4.86
C ASN A 219 -2.74 -1.52 -4.81
N TYR A 220 -3.25 -1.16 -3.62
CA TYR A 220 -4.51 -0.42 -3.54
C TYR A 220 -4.42 0.95 -4.20
N SER A 221 -3.31 1.67 -4.00
CA SER A 221 -3.11 2.98 -4.61
C SER A 221 -3.03 2.86 -6.14
N ALA A 222 -2.25 1.89 -6.64
CA ALA A 222 -2.09 1.61 -8.06
C ALA A 222 -3.39 1.17 -8.77
N HIS A 223 -4.26 0.43 -8.08
CA HIS A 223 -5.55 -0.02 -8.61
C HIS A 223 -6.72 0.91 -8.25
N HIS A 224 -6.42 2.14 -7.79
CA HIS A 224 -7.40 3.14 -7.39
C HIS A 224 -8.42 2.64 -6.35
N ALA A 225 -8.05 1.70 -5.49
CA ALA A 225 -8.91 1.16 -4.45
C ALA A 225 -8.87 2.05 -3.21
N ARG A 226 -10.04 2.33 -2.61
CA ARG A 226 -10.17 3.16 -1.40
C ARG A 226 -9.15 2.78 -0.31
N ILE A 227 -8.28 3.70 0.10
CA ILE A 227 -7.36 3.50 1.23
C ILE A 227 -7.84 4.21 2.49
N PHE A 228 -8.64 5.25 2.31
CA PHE A 228 -9.38 5.95 3.34
C PHE A 228 -10.23 4.98 4.19
N ASN A 229 -10.13 5.16 5.51
CA ASN A 229 -10.87 4.41 6.52
C ASN A 229 -10.81 2.87 6.36
N ARG A 230 -9.79 2.35 5.68
CA ARG A 230 -9.58 0.91 5.49
C ARG A 230 -8.89 0.31 6.72
N VAL A 231 -9.23 -0.95 7.00
CA VAL A 231 -8.44 -1.81 7.90
C VAL A 231 -7.63 -2.74 7.00
N PHE A 232 -6.32 -2.66 7.09
CA PHE A 232 -5.39 -3.51 6.37
C PHE A 232 -5.28 -4.86 7.09
N THR A 233 -5.27 -5.95 6.32
CA THR A 233 -5.27 -7.32 6.86
C THR A 233 -3.96 -7.69 7.52
N LEU A 234 -2.83 -7.25 6.95
CA LEU A 234 -1.51 -7.47 7.54
C LEU A 234 -1.21 -6.40 8.59
N LYS A 235 -0.86 -6.86 9.79
CA LYS A 235 -0.38 -6.00 10.87
C LYS A 235 1.15 -5.92 10.80
N PRO A 236 1.75 -4.72 10.64
CA PRO A 236 3.19 -4.59 10.66
C PRO A 236 3.74 -4.89 12.06
N ARG A 237 4.91 -5.52 12.12
CA ARG A 237 5.63 -5.77 13.37
C ARG A 237 6.38 -4.52 13.80
N PHE A 238 6.14 -4.04 15.01
CA PHE A 238 6.81 -2.86 15.56
C PHE A 238 8.06 -3.21 16.36
N PRO A 239 8.99 -2.25 16.48
CA PRO A 239 9.98 -2.20 17.57
C PRO A 239 9.34 -2.29 18.95
N LYS A 240 10.15 -2.65 19.96
CA LYS A 240 9.73 -2.54 21.36
C LYS A 240 9.43 -1.07 21.66
N VAL A 241 8.49 -0.85 22.58
CA VAL A 241 8.13 0.51 23.04
C VAL A 241 9.39 1.25 23.48
N GLY A 242 9.53 2.51 23.08
CA GLY A 242 10.66 3.37 23.42
C GLY A 242 11.89 3.27 22.51
N VAL A 243 11.97 2.26 21.62
CA VAL A 243 13.10 2.17 20.66
C VAL A 243 12.96 3.24 19.57
N HIS A 244 11.73 3.44 19.10
CA HIS A 244 11.37 4.46 18.12
C HIS A 244 10.09 5.15 18.61
N PRO A 245 10.20 6.14 19.53
CA PRO A 245 9.05 6.78 20.17
C PRO A 245 8.04 7.39 19.18
N GLU A 246 8.52 7.85 18.03
CA GLU A 246 7.72 8.41 16.94
C GLU A 246 6.78 7.38 16.28
N LEU A 247 7.06 6.09 16.44
CA LEU A 247 6.20 5.00 15.97
C LEU A 247 5.22 4.50 17.04
N ASP A 248 5.50 4.75 18.32
CA ASP A 248 4.73 4.20 19.43
C ASP A 248 3.28 4.70 19.44
N VAL A 249 3.09 5.97 19.06
CA VAL A 249 1.79 6.66 18.94
C VAL A 249 0.81 5.92 18.03
N VAL A 250 1.30 5.26 16.97
CA VAL A 250 0.43 4.61 15.98
C VAL A 250 0.31 3.10 16.15
N ARG A 251 1.00 2.50 17.13
CA ARG A 251 1.02 1.05 17.33
C ARG A 251 -0.38 0.44 17.50
N ALA A 252 -1.28 1.10 18.23
CA ALA A 252 -2.65 0.64 18.44
C ALA A 252 -3.51 0.72 17.17
N ALA A 253 -3.21 1.66 16.28
CA ALA A 253 -3.91 1.88 15.01
C ALA A 253 -3.08 1.44 13.80
N ALA A 254 -2.10 0.54 13.99
CA ALA A 254 -1.15 0.13 12.97
C ALA A 254 -1.78 -0.42 11.69
N SER A 255 -2.91 -1.13 11.80
CA SER A 255 -3.66 -1.66 10.66
C SER A 255 -4.63 -0.64 10.04
N ARG A 256 -4.64 0.62 10.49
CA ARG A 256 -5.43 1.69 9.92
C ARG A 256 -4.58 2.52 8.95
N CYS A 257 -5.24 3.30 8.11
CA CYS A 257 -4.58 4.11 7.08
C CYS A 257 -3.47 4.99 7.67
N PHE A 258 -3.76 5.77 8.71
CA PHE A 258 -2.78 6.66 9.34
C PHE A 258 -1.56 5.90 9.90
N GLY A 259 -1.79 4.72 10.47
CA GLY A 259 -0.71 3.83 10.90
C GLY A 259 0.22 3.50 9.74
N GLN A 260 -0.31 3.00 8.61
CA GLN A 260 0.48 2.70 7.42
C GLN A 260 1.20 3.92 6.83
N LEU A 261 0.54 5.09 6.81
CA LEU A 261 1.18 6.33 6.36
C LEU A 261 2.36 6.72 7.25
N THR A 262 2.27 6.45 8.55
CA THR A 262 3.37 6.73 9.49
C THR A 262 4.57 5.82 9.25
N LEU A 263 4.34 4.56 8.84
CA LEU A 263 5.43 3.68 8.40
C LEU A 263 6.14 4.24 7.16
N ILE A 264 5.38 4.81 6.22
CA ILE A 264 5.94 5.46 5.02
C ILE A 264 6.76 6.69 5.44
N GLN A 265 6.21 7.61 6.23
CA GLN A 265 6.93 8.80 6.72
C GLN A 265 8.23 8.42 7.45
N TYR A 266 8.19 7.40 8.30
CA TYR A 266 9.38 6.91 8.99
C TYR A 266 10.44 6.39 8.00
N LEU A 267 10.05 5.58 7.01
CA LEU A 267 10.99 5.05 6.02
C LEU A 267 11.59 6.15 5.13
N LEU A 268 10.80 7.13 4.71
CA LEU A 268 11.31 8.30 3.97
C LEU A 268 12.34 9.08 4.82
N GLY A 269 12.04 9.27 6.11
CA GLY A 269 12.93 9.96 7.05
C GLY A 269 14.24 9.21 7.31
N VAL A 270 14.18 7.95 7.74
CA VAL A 270 15.36 7.17 8.15
C VAL A 270 16.27 6.85 6.97
N LEU A 271 15.71 6.62 5.78
CA LEU A 271 16.49 6.38 4.56
C LEU A 271 16.93 7.69 3.89
N ASN A 272 16.42 8.83 4.34
CA ASN A 272 16.65 10.15 3.76
C ASN A 272 16.34 10.19 2.24
N ILE A 273 15.13 9.76 1.89
CA ILE A 273 14.66 9.67 0.50
C ILE A 273 13.29 10.33 0.32
N GLY A 274 13.05 10.85 -0.88
CA GLY A 274 11.74 11.36 -1.29
C GLY A 274 11.32 12.65 -0.61
N ASP A 275 10.10 13.10 -0.95
CA ASP A 275 9.47 14.27 -0.34
C ASP A 275 8.71 13.86 0.93
N ARG A 276 9.17 14.35 2.09
CA ARG A 276 8.59 14.08 3.41
C ARG A 276 7.40 14.98 3.73
N ASP A 277 7.20 16.05 2.97
CA ASP A 277 6.14 17.04 3.18
C ASP A 277 4.87 16.70 2.39
N LEU A 278 4.98 15.85 1.36
CA LEU A 278 3.87 15.43 0.50
C LEU A 278 2.71 14.81 1.29
N LEU A 279 2.97 13.84 2.17
CA LEU A 279 1.91 13.20 2.96
C LEU A 279 1.30 14.15 4.00
N PRO A 280 2.08 14.89 4.82
CA PRO A 280 1.54 15.93 5.69
C PRO A 280 0.67 16.96 4.95
N ALA A 281 1.13 17.46 3.80
CA ALA A 281 0.40 18.44 3.00
C ALA A 281 -0.95 17.89 2.52
N VAL A 282 -0.98 16.64 2.03
CA VAL A 282 -2.25 16.02 1.63
C VAL A 282 -3.16 15.78 2.83
N LEU A 283 -2.67 15.27 3.96
CA LEU A 283 -3.49 15.07 5.15
C LEU A 283 -4.07 16.38 5.71
N ALA A 284 -3.36 17.50 5.57
CA ALA A 284 -3.85 18.82 5.96
C ALA A 284 -5.07 19.28 5.12
N THR A 285 -5.27 18.71 3.93
CA THR A 285 -6.43 19.00 3.07
C THR A 285 -7.65 18.10 3.34
N TYR A 286 -7.66 17.38 4.46
CA TYR A 286 -8.83 16.58 4.85
C TYR A 286 -10.07 17.48 4.97
N PRO A 287 -11.20 17.10 4.36
CA PRO A 287 -12.38 17.96 4.35
C PRO A 287 -13.01 18.04 5.76
N ASP A 288 -13.61 19.18 6.07
CA ASP A 288 -14.29 19.41 7.35
C ASP A 288 -15.64 18.68 7.41
N VAL A 289 -15.57 17.36 7.60
CA VAL A 289 -16.73 16.46 7.60
C VAL A 289 -16.91 15.85 8.99
N VAL A 290 -17.84 16.41 9.76
CA VAL A 290 -18.11 16.01 11.16
C VAL A 290 -18.49 14.53 11.29
N THR A 291 -19.30 14.00 10.36
CA THR A 291 -19.78 12.59 10.40
C THR A 291 -18.64 11.60 10.21
N VAL A 292 -17.57 12.02 9.52
CA VAL A 292 -16.45 11.18 9.16
C VAL A 292 -15.16 11.93 9.48
N PRO A 293 -14.79 12.06 10.77
CA PRO A 293 -13.58 12.75 11.17
C PRO A 293 -12.33 11.99 10.72
N ILE A 294 -11.21 12.70 10.58
CA ILE A 294 -9.91 12.12 10.21
C ILE A 294 -9.45 11.02 11.20
N SER A 295 -9.90 11.06 12.45
CA SER A 295 -9.64 10.02 13.45
C SER A 295 -10.15 8.64 13.03
N HIS A 296 -11.13 8.56 12.12
CA HIS A 296 -11.54 7.30 11.50
C HIS A 296 -10.39 6.66 10.70
N MET A 297 -9.43 7.43 10.18
CA MET A 297 -8.23 6.87 9.54
C MET A 297 -7.23 6.28 10.54
N GLY A 298 -7.48 6.42 11.85
CA GLY A 298 -6.55 6.06 12.92
C GLY A 298 -5.59 7.18 13.31
N ALA A 299 -5.84 8.42 12.85
CA ALA A 299 -5.06 9.58 13.25
C ALA A 299 -5.39 9.94 14.72
N PRO A 300 -4.38 10.08 15.60
CA PRO A 300 -4.61 10.56 16.95
C PRO A 300 -5.02 12.04 16.95
N ASN A 301 -5.53 12.52 18.09
CA ASN A 301 -5.72 13.95 18.29
C ASN A 301 -4.38 14.67 18.14
N LYS A 302 -4.39 15.85 17.50
CA LYS A 302 -3.18 16.66 17.26
C LYS A 302 -2.09 15.90 16.51
N TRP A 303 -2.47 15.06 15.56
CA TRP A 303 -1.52 14.29 14.74
C TRP A 303 -0.48 15.18 14.03
N GLN A 304 -0.82 16.44 13.73
CA GLN A 304 0.06 17.44 13.13
C GLN A 304 1.24 17.82 14.05
N GLU A 305 1.10 17.65 15.37
CA GLU A 305 2.16 17.97 16.34
C GLU A 305 3.21 16.85 16.43
N LEU A 306 2.93 15.65 15.88
CA LEU A 306 3.80 14.48 15.94
C LEU A 306 5.10 14.69 15.13
N THR A 307 6.21 14.14 15.64
CA THR A 307 7.55 14.31 15.07
C THR A 307 7.65 13.98 13.57
N LEU A 308 6.95 12.94 13.10
CA LEU A 308 6.98 12.52 11.69
C LEU A 308 6.03 13.33 10.78
N TRP A 309 5.20 14.19 11.37
CA TRP A 309 4.06 14.84 10.70
C TRP A 309 4.08 16.37 10.80
N ARG A 310 4.91 16.93 11.68
CA ARG A 310 5.11 18.37 11.80
C ARG A 310 5.85 18.88 10.56
N GLN A 311 5.27 19.90 9.94
CA GLN A 311 5.92 20.74 8.91
C GLN A 311 6.71 21.86 9.58
#